data_AF-A0A2H0M314-F1
#
_entry.id   AF-A0A2H0M314-F1
#
_cell.length_a   1.000
_cell.length_b   1.000
_cell.length_c   1.000
_cell.angle_alpha   90.00
_cell.angle_beta   90.00
_cell.angle_gamma   90.00
#
_symmetry.space_group_name_H-M   'P 1'
#
loop_
_entity.id
_entity.type
_entity.pdbx_description
1 polymer ?
#
loop_
_entity_poly.entity_id
_entity_poly.type
_entity_poly.pdbx_seq_one_letter_code
_entity_poly.pdbx_strand_id
1 'polypeptide(L)'
;MKKLFLLLGLIVINCSVLFAEEITITTYYPSPYGSYDELTANKMKIGSNYSAPATVFVDDSLLVEGQVGIGTSTPAATVKLDVAGTENFGVRYLRASRDARIAVGDPTRTWSWATGWATAGDFSLIEEGVSGNRIYVQKGTGNVGIGTSTPARTLHVNGSAVVASSNRSGKLDLGTDAFNYVRSDNNGLYLGAYFFPAAGGDDWVTVRNGSGNVGIGIPNPAYNLQVVGTAAADTVRASSFIASGSTGITRTFNVRNSAGTGSCSVTVVNGIITGTSC
;
A
#
# COMPACT_ATOMS: atom_id res chain seq x y z
N MET A 1 21.32 21.63 -96.38
CA MET A 1 22.16 21.03 -95.32
C MET A 1 21.79 21.66 -93.97
N LYS A 2 20.91 21.01 -93.19
CA LYS A 2 20.74 21.22 -91.74
C LYS A 2 20.45 19.84 -91.16
N LYS A 3 21.45 19.27 -90.49
CA LYS A 3 21.32 18.05 -89.67
C LYS A 3 21.05 18.52 -88.25
N LEU A 4 20.00 18.02 -87.61
CA LEU A 4 19.98 17.91 -86.15
C LEU A 4 19.15 16.69 -85.76
N PHE A 5 19.87 15.68 -85.27
CA PHE A 5 19.38 14.50 -84.57
C PHE A 5 18.54 14.90 -83.35
N LEU A 6 17.44 14.19 -83.07
CA LEU A 6 17.25 13.59 -81.75
C LEU A 6 16.25 12.42 -81.81
N LEU A 7 16.84 11.23 -81.83
CA LEU A 7 16.21 9.96 -81.50
C LEU A 7 16.53 9.71 -80.02
N LEU A 8 15.53 9.64 -79.14
CA LEU A 8 15.47 8.68 -78.02
C LEU A 8 14.15 8.89 -77.26
N GLY A 9 13.13 8.13 -77.68
CA GLY A 9 12.06 7.75 -76.77
C GLY A 9 12.59 6.73 -75.76
N LEU A 10 11.84 6.58 -74.67
CA LEU A 10 12.00 5.58 -73.60
C LEU A 10 12.91 6.00 -72.42
N ILE A 11 12.40 6.94 -71.62
CA ILE A 11 12.61 6.88 -70.17
C ILE A 11 11.27 6.50 -69.54
N VAL A 12 11.13 5.19 -69.32
CA VAL A 12 10.18 4.61 -68.36
C VAL A 12 10.74 4.94 -66.98
N ILE A 13 10.37 6.09 -66.43
CA ILE A 13 10.42 6.28 -64.99
C ILE A 13 9.04 5.90 -64.48
N ASN A 14 8.98 4.71 -63.88
CA ASN A 14 7.94 4.30 -62.96
C ASN A 14 7.75 5.42 -61.91
N CYS A 15 6.81 6.32 -62.17
CA CYS A 15 6.27 7.17 -61.13
C CYS A 15 5.18 6.36 -60.46
N SER A 16 5.54 5.55 -59.46
CA SER A 16 4.58 5.06 -58.49
C SER A 16 4.13 6.25 -57.64
N VAL A 17 3.25 7.07 -58.23
CA VAL A 17 2.46 8.06 -57.51
C VAL A 17 1.59 7.28 -56.52
N LEU A 18 1.91 7.41 -55.24
CA LEU A 18 1.03 7.04 -54.14
C LEU A 18 -0.20 7.95 -54.23
N PHE A 19 -1.26 7.47 -54.87
CA PHE A 19 -2.56 8.14 -54.79
C PHE A 19 -3.14 7.86 -53.40
N ALA A 20 -3.40 8.91 -52.64
CA ALA A 20 -4.36 8.83 -51.56
C ALA A 20 -5.74 8.71 -52.21
N GLU A 21 -6.38 7.54 -52.11
CA GLU A 21 -7.79 7.41 -52.47
C GLU A 21 -8.62 8.09 -51.39
N GLU A 22 -9.09 9.30 -51.69
CA GLU A 22 -10.05 10.00 -50.85
C GLU A 22 -11.47 9.53 -51.20
N ILE A 23 -12.13 8.85 -50.27
CA ILE A 23 -13.56 8.55 -50.38
C ILE A 23 -14.31 9.70 -49.71
N THR A 24 -14.83 10.62 -50.51
CA THR A 24 -15.71 11.70 -50.02
C THR A 24 -17.16 11.23 -50.06
N ILE A 25 -17.75 10.99 -48.88
CA ILE A 25 -19.20 10.78 -48.74
C ILE A 25 -19.83 12.16 -48.59
N THR A 26 -20.49 12.67 -49.65
CA THR A 26 -21.15 13.98 -49.62
C THR A 26 -22.65 13.84 -49.38
N THR A 27 -23.18 14.73 -48.56
CA THR A 27 -24.63 14.94 -48.38
C THR A 27 -25.01 16.30 -48.97
N TYR A 28 -26.07 16.37 -49.77
CA TYR A 28 -26.57 17.63 -50.35
C TYR A 28 -27.49 18.37 -49.37
N TYR A 29 -27.38 19.70 -49.26
CA TYR A 29 -28.29 20.54 -48.45
C TYR A 29 -29.28 21.32 -49.35
N PRO A 30 -30.58 21.39 -49.00
CA PRO A 30 -31.22 20.67 -47.89
C PRO A 30 -31.38 19.18 -48.24
N SER A 31 -31.05 18.30 -47.29
CA SER A 31 -31.28 16.86 -47.45
C SER A 31 -32.79 16.65 -47.63
N PRO A 32 -33.24 16.08 -48.77
CA PRO A 32 -34.67 15.86 -49.00
C PRO A 32 -35.27 14.90 -47.98
N TYR A 33 -34.47 13.99 -47.39
CA TYR A 33 -34.90 12.96 -46.45
C TYR A 33 -33.79 12.58 -45.45
N GLY A 34 -33.70 13.31 -44.34
CA GLY A 34 -33.09 12.83 -43.10
C GLY A 34 -31.59 13.04 -42.91
N SER A 35 -31.18 12.97 -41.64
CA SER A 35 -29.81 12.80 -41.16
C SER A 35 -29.45 11.32 -41.21
N TYR A 36 -28.20 10.98 -41.50
CA TYR A 36 -27.72 9.61 -41.34
C TYR A 36 -27.30 9.41 -39.87
N ASP A 37 -27.95 8.49 -39.18
CA ASP A 37 -27.71 8.25 -37.75
C ASP A 37 -26.64 7.17 -37.49
N GLU A 38 -26.34 6.32 -38.49
CA GLU A 38 -25.43 5.18 -38.32
C GLU A 38 -24.64 4.86 -39.61
N LEU A 39 -23.33 4.57 -39.44
CA LEU A 39 -22.48 3.94 -40.45
C LEU A 39 -22.06 2.56 -39.93
N THR A 40 -22.57 1.50 -40.55
CA THR A 40 -22.22 0.13 -40.20
C THR A 40 -21.17 -0.42 -41.16
N ALA A 41 -20.08 -0.97 -40.65
CA ALA A 41 -19.10 -1.72 -41.42
C ALA A 41 -18.84 -3.06 -40.74
N ASN A 42 -18.85 -4.15 -41.50
CA ASN A 42 -18.52 -5.48 -40.96
C ASN A 42 -17.09 -5.54 -40.42
N LYS A 43 -16.17 -4.72 -40.94
CA LYS A 43 -14.78 -4.66 -40.47
C LYS A 43 -14.12 -3.35 -40.93
N MET A 44 -13.36 -2.69 -40.06
CA MET A 44 -12.69 -1.41 -40.35
C MET A 44 -11.19 -1.43 -39.98
N LYS A 45 -10.30 -1.13 -40.94
CA LYS A 45 -8.86 -0.97 -40.70
C LYS A 45 -8.47 0.50 -40.85
N ILE A 46 -7.74 1.04 -39.88
CA ILE A 46 -7.29 2.44 -39.87
C ILE A 46 -5.77 2.49 -39.68
N GLY A 47 -5.02 2.67 -40.77
CA GLY A 47 -3.56 2.70 -40.76
C GLY A 47 -2.97 2.53 -42.16
N SER A 48 -1.75 3.02 -42.38
CA SER A 48 -1.09 3.04 -43.69
C SER A 48 -0.41 1.74 -44.07
N ASN A 49 -0.11 0.85 -43.10
CA ASN A 49 0.70 -0.35 -43.35
C ASN A 49 -0.12 -1.64 -43.42
N TYR A 50 -1.45 -1.58 -43.50
CA TYR A 50 -2.31 -2.76 -43.61
C TYR A 50 -2.29 -3.46 -44.98
N SER A 51 -1.35 -3.12 -45.86
CA SER A 51 -1.27 -3.56 -47.26
C SER A 51 -0.75 -5.00 -47.47
N ALA A 52 -0.42 -5.78 -46.42
CA ALA A 52 -0.04 -7.19 -46.59
C ALA A 52 -0.45 -8.09 -45.40
N PRO A 53 -0.80 -9.37 -45.62
CA PRO A 53 -1.66 -10.14 -44.74
C PRO A 53 -0.85 -10.94 -43.71
N ALA A 54 -1.13 -10.73 -42.42
CA ALA A 54 -0.70 -11.67 -41.37
C ALA A 54 -1.65 -11.71 -40.17
N THR A 55 -2.43 -10.64 -39.94
CA THR A 55 -3.48 -10.67 -38.92
C THR A 55 -4.79 -11.06 -39.57
N VAL A 56 -5.35 -12.20 -39.15
CA VAL A 56 -6.73 -12.57 -39.49
C VAL A 56 -7.62 -11.46 -38.95
N PHE A 57 -8.10 -10.62 -39.85
CA PHE A 57 -9.04 -9.57 -39.52
C PHE A 57 -10.43 -10.19 -39.61
N VAL A 58 -10.97 -10.56 -38.45
CA VAL A 58 -12.28 -11.21 -38.33
C VAL A 58 -13.39 -10.20 -38.52
N ASP A 59 -14.58 -10.69 -38.85
CA ASP A 59 -15.79 -9.86 -38.88
C ASP A 59 -16.04 -9.24 -37.49
N ASP A 60 -16.70 -8.08 -37.49
CA ASP A 60 -17.01 -7.24 -36.33
C ASP A 60 -15.80 -6.65 -35.59
N SER A 61 -14.67 -6.45 -36.30
CA SER A 61 -13.44 -5.87 -35.72
C SER A 61 -13.13 -4.46 -36.21
N LEU A 62 -12.56 -3.64 -35.32
CA LEU A 62 -11.86 -2.37 -35.63
C LEU A 62 -10.38 -2.54 -35.29
N LEU A 63 -9.50 -2.36 -36.27
CA LEU A 63 -8.05 -2.45 -36.09
C LEU A 63 -7.40 -1.11 -36.43
N VAL A 64 -6.72 -0.49 -35.45
CA VAL A 64 -6.07 0.82 -35.58
C VAL A 64 -4.57 0.68 -35.35
N GLU A 65 -3.75 1.16 -36.29
CA GLU A 65 -2.29 1.04 -36.22
C GLU A 65 -1.67 2.17 -35.39
N GLY A 66 -2.29 3.35 -35.54
CA GLY A 66 -1.90 4.60 -34.90
C GLY A 66 -2.35 4.69 -33.44
N GLN A 67 -2.48 5.92 -32.97
CA GLN A 67 -2.98 6.22 -31.64
C GLN A 67 -4.47 6.56 -31.75
N VAL A 68 -5.28 6.02 -30.86
CA VAL A 68 -6.70 6.35 -30.74
C VAL A 68 -6.87 7.39 -29.66
N GLY A 69 -7.38 8.57 -30.02
CA GLY A 69 -7.80 9.61 -29.08
C GLY A 69 -9.30 9.54 -28.81
N ILE A 70 -9.72 9.50 -27.54
CA ILE A 70 -11.11 9.67 -27.15
C ILE A 70 -11.20 10.93 -26.28
N GLY A 71 -11.89 11.97 -26.76
CA GLY A 71 -11.95 13.27 -26.07
C GLY A 71 -10.64 14.09 -26.10
N THR A 72 -9.63 13.63 -26.85
CA THR A 72 -8.41 14.38 -27.17
C THR A 72 -8.13 14.31 -28.67
N SER A 73 -7.70 15.43 -29.26
CA SER A 73 -7.22 15.50 -30.64
C SER A 73 -5.71 15.30 -30.76
N THR A 74 -5.00 15.21 -29.63
CA THR A 74 -3.56 15.01 -29.56
C THR A 74 -3.23 13.87 -28.60
N PRO A 75 -3.44 12.60 -29.01
CA PRO A 75 -3.00 11.45 -28.22
C PRO A 75 -1.51 11.54 -27.89
N ALA A 76 -1.14 11.28 -26.63
CA ALA A 76 0.24 11.31 -26.19
C ALA A 76 1.07 10.21 -26.89
N ALA A 77 2.17 10.59 -27.53
CA ALA A 77 2.97 9.73 -28.42
C ALA A 77 3.47 8.40 -27.82
N THR A 78 3.40 8.23 -26.50
CA THR A 78 3.80 7.03 -25.77
C THR A 78 2.66 6.03 -25.54
N VAL A 79 1.40 6.37 -25.86
CA VAL A 79 0.23 5.50 -25.64
C VAL A 79 -0.53 5.25 -26.93
N LYS A 80 -1.13 4.05 -27.06
CA LYS A 80 -1.92 3.66 -28.23
C LYS A 80 -3.40 4.00 -28.11
N LEU A 81 -3.90 4.17 -26.89
CA LEU A 81 -5.25 4.64 -26.58
C LEU A 81 -5.11 5.74 -25.53
N ASP A 82 -5.37 6.98 -25.92
CA ASP A 82 -5.37 8.16 -25.05
C ASP A 82 -6.79 8.66 -24.88
N VAL A 83 -7.25 8.78 -23.64
CA VAL A 83 -8.61 9.22 -23.34
C VAL A 83 -8.55 10.42 -22.40
N ALA A 84 -9.03 11.57 -22.87
CA ALA A 84 -9.06 12.82 -22.12
C ALA A 84 -10.50 13.28 -21.88
N GLY A 85 -10.79 13.74 -20.67
CA GLY A 85 -12.09 14.23 -20.25
C GLY A 85 -12.21 14.28 -18.73
N THR A 86 -13.21 15.02 -18.21
CA THR A 86 -13.50 15.14 -16.78
C THR A 86 -14.44 14.06 -16.25
N GLU A 87 -14.88 13.15 -17.11
CA GLU A 87 -15.78 12.04 -16.78
C GLU A 87 -15.02 10.72 -16.58
N ASN A 88 -15.72 9.70 -16.08
CA ASN A 88 -15.15 8.39 -15.76
C ASN A 88 -14.53 7.72 -17.02
N PHE A 89 -13.20 7.67 -17.12
CA PHE A 89 -12.50 6.76 -18.02
C PHE A 89 -12.60 5.33 -17.47
N GLY A 90 -13.32 4.44 -18.16
CA GLY A 90 -13.52 3.07 -17.70
C GLY A 90 -13.67 2.05 -18.82
N VAL A 91 -12.97 0.92 -18.69
CA VAL A 91 -13.32 -0.33 -19.38
C VAL A 91 -14.52 -0.94 -18.64
N ARG A 92 -15.74 -0.68 -19.12
CA ARG A 92 -16.97 -1.24 -18.53
C ARG A 92 -17.34 -2.55 -19.21
N TYR A 93 -17.11 -3.68 -18.54
CA TYR A 93 -17.67 -4.96 -18.95
C TYR A 93 -18.96 -5.24 -18.17
N LEU A 94 -20.11 -5.12 -18.84
CA LEU A 94 -21.42 -5.51 -18.30
C LEU A 94 -21.64 -7.01 -18.52
N ARG A 95 -20.97 -7.87 -17.74
CA ARG A 95 -21.46 -9.25 -17.57
C ARG A 95 -22.36 -9.30 -16.34
N ALA A 96 -23.53 -9.93 -16.50
CA ALA A 96 -24.58 -10.07 -15.48
C ALA A 96 -24.18 -10.89 -14.23
N SER A 97 -22.90 -11.13 -13.99
CA SER A 97 -22.40 -11.66 -12.73
C SER A 97 -20.93 -11.28 -12.56
N ARG A 98 -20.74 -10.25 -11.74
CA ARG A 98 -19.62 -10.10 -10.80
C ARG A 98 -18.36 -9.37 -11.27
N ASP A 99 -17.86 -9.51 -12.49
CA ASP A 99 -16.47 -9.05 -12.77
C ASP A 99 -16.35 -7.94 -13.83
N ALA A 100 -16.13 -6.71 -13.36
CA ALA A 100 -15.48 -5.68 -14.16
C ALA A 100 -14.04 -5.53 -13.66
N ARG A 101 -13.05 -5.75 -14.54
CA ARG A 101 -11.64 -5.69 -14.19
C ARG A 101 -10.77 -5.06 -15.27
N ILE A 102 -9.69 -4.43 -14.83
CA ILE A 102 -8.58 -4.02 -15.68
C ILE A 102 -7.43 -4.98 -15.36
N ALA A 103 -6.97 -5.70 -16.37
CA ALA A 103 -5.88 -6.67 -16.26
C ALA A 103 -4.63 -6.13 -16.97
N VAL A 104 -3.48 -6.23 -16.32
CA VAL A 104 -2.17 -5.87 -16.85
C VAL A 104 -1.19 -6.99 -16.54
N GLY A 105 -0.36 -7.36 -17.50
CA GLY A 105 0.52 -8.52 -17.33
C GLY A 105 1.39 -8.81 -18.53
N ASP A 106 2.25 -9.79 -18.35
CA ASP A 106 3.02 -10.44 -19.41
C ASP A 106 2.55 -11.91 -19.55
N PRO A 107 3.04 -12.68 -20.55
CA PRO A 107 2.62 -14.07 -20.76
C PRO A 107 2.84 -15.01 -19.56
N THR A 108 3.68 -14.63 -18.60
CA THR A 108 4.00 -15.43 -17.41
C THR A 108 3.19 -15.02 -16.18
N ARG A 109 2.75 -13.76 -16.10
CA ARG A 109 1.98 -13.29 -14.95
C ARG A 109 1.08 -12.10 -15.28
N THR A 110 -0.18 -12.21 -14.89
CA THR A 110 -1.19 -11.14 -15.05
C THR A 110 -1.74 -10.73 -13.69
N TRP A 111 -1.90 -9.43 -13.50
CA TRP A 111 -2.49 -8.81 -12.32
C TRP A 111 -3.74 -8.06 -12.73
N SER A 112 -4.78 -8.13 -11.90
CA SER A 112 -6.02 -7.41 -12.17
C SER A 112 -6.47 -6.58 -10.98
N TRP A 113 -6.98 -5.39 -11.28
CA TRP A 113 -7.86 -4.63 -10.40
C TRP A 113 -9.29 -4.99 -10.78
N ALA A 114 -9.98 -5.66 -9.86
CA ALA A 114 -11.30 -6.17 -10.08
C ALA A 114 -12.29 -5.55 -9.09
N THR A 115 -13.49 -5.27 -9.59
CA THR A 115 -14.66 -5.07 -8.76
C THR A 115 -15.54 -6.31 -8.87
N GLY A 116 -16.07 -6.77 -7.74
CA GLY A 116 -17.03 -7.86 -7.65
C GLY A 116 -16.48 -9.29 -7.72
N TRP A 117 -15.15 -9.47 -7.82
CA TRP A 117 -14.43 -10.76 -7.93
C TRP A 117 -14.85 -11.81 -6.90
N ALA A 118 -14.59 -11.53 -5.62
CA ALA A 118 -14.89 -12.46 -4.53
C ALA A 118 -16.35 -12.33 -4.06
N THR A 119 -16.90 -11.12 -4.06
CA THR A 119 -18.33 -10.83 -3.78
C THR A 119 -18.72 -9.58 -4.55
N ALA A 120 -19.97 -9.53 -5.02
CA ALA A 120 -20.46 -8.41 -5.83
C ALA A 120 -20.22 -7.05 -5.16
N GLY A 121 -19.52 -6.16 -5.87
CA GLY A 121 -19.23 -4.80 -5.42
C GLY A 121 -18.01 -4.64 -4.50
N ASP A 122 -17.35 -5.71 -4.08
CA ASP A 122 -16.05 -5.59 -3.41
C ASP A 122 -14.96 -5.13 -4.38
N PHE A 123 -13.88 -4.56 -3.85
CA PHE A 123 -12.69 -4.26 -4.64
C PHE A 123 -11.58 -5.27 -4.33
N SER A 124 -10.82 -5.68 -5.35
CA SER A 124 -9.75 -6.67 -5.20
C SER A 124 -8.56 -6.37 -6.12
N LEU A 125 -7.36 -6.50 -5.58
CA LEU A 125 -6.12 -6.68 -6.33
C LEU A 125 -5.80 -8.18 -6.34
N ILE A 126 -5.78 -8.77 -7.53
CA ILE A 126 -5.58 -10.20 -7.71
C ILE A 126 -4.42 -10.48 -8.66
N GLU A 127 -3.80 -11.64 -8.47
CA GLU A 127 -2.93 -12.25 -9.46
C GLU A 127 -3.76 -13.30 -10.19
N GLU A 128 -3.90 -13.16 -11.50
CA GLU A 128 -4.70 -14.07 -12.32
C GLU A 128 -4.13 -15.48 -12.30
N GLY A 129 -5.01 -16.48 -12.22
CA GLY A 129 -4.62 -17.89 -12.12
C GLY A 129 -4.12 -18.30 -10.73
N VAL A 130 -4.07 -17.37 -9.76
CA VAL A 130 -3.72 -17.66 -8.36
C VAL A 130 -4.95 -17.49 -7.47
N SER A 131 -5.18 -18.45 -6.58
CA SER A 131 -6.29 -18.37 -5.62
C SER A 131 -6.03 -17.29 -4.56
N GLY A 132 -7.06 -16.50 -4.29
CA GLY A 132 -7.06 -15.50 -3.22
C GLY A 132 -6.75 -14.09 -3.68
N ASN A 133 -7.06 -13.14 -2.80
CA ASN A 133 -6.80 -11.72 -3.04
C ASN A 133 -5.44 -11.33 -2.45
N ARG A 134 -4.68 -10.52 -3.18
CA ARG A 134 -3.47 -9.89 -2.64
C ARG A 134 -3.85 -8.73 -1.74
N ILE A 135 -4.76 -7.88 -2.23
CA ILE A 135 -5.45 -6.86 -1.44
C ILE A 135 -6.95 -6.99 -1.72
N TYR A 136 -7.77 -6.89 -0.68
CA TYR A 136 -9.21 -7.00 -0.74
C TYR A 136 -9.84 -5.87 0.07
N VAL A 137 -10.88 -5.23 -0.46
CA VAL A 137 -11.66 -4.22 0.25
C VAL A 137 -13.13 -4.64 0.24
N GLN A 138 -13.67 -4.86 1.44
CA GLN A 138 -15.04 -5.31 1.62
C GLN A 138 -16.02 -4.14 1.50
N LYS A 139 -16.95 -4.18 0.55
CA LYS A 139 -17.90 -3.07 0.29
C LYS A 139 -18.74 -2.69 1.50
N GLY A 140 -19.20 -3.68 2.28
CA GLY A 140 -20.14 -3.45 3.39
C GLY A 140 -19.51 -2.76 4.61
N THR A 141 -18.23 -2.98 4.86
CA THR A 141 -17.53 -2.51 6.07
C THR A 141 -16.41 -1.52 5.77
N GLY A 142 -15.92 -1.48 4.53
CA GLY A 142 -14.70 -0.78 4.15
C GLY A 142 -13.41 -1.46 4.66
N ASN A 143 -13.50 -2.64 5.27
CA ASN A 143 -12.35 -3.33 5.81
C ASN A 143 -11.39 -3.77 4.70
N VAL A 144 -10.08 -3.59 4.93
CA VAL A 144 -9.00 -3.95 4.02
C VAL A 144 -8.32 -5.23 4.50
N GLY A 145 -8.33 -6.26 3.66
CA GLY A 145 -7.57 -7.50 3.83
C GLY A 145 -6.31 -7.50 2.97
N ILE A 146 -5.17 -7.89 3.54
CA ILE A 146 -3.95 -8.22 2.79
C ILE A 146 -3.70 -9.72 2.95
N GLY A 147 -3.73 -10.47 1.86
CA GLY A 147 -3.64 -11.94 1.88
C GLY A 147 -4.87 -12.66 2.48
N THR A 148 -5.99 -11.95 2.66
CA THR A 148 -7.27 -12.52 3.13
C THR A 148 -8.46 -11.82 2.47
N SER A 149 -9.53 -12.57 2.20
CA SER A 149 -10.82 -12.07 1.71
C SER A 149 -11.86 -11.90 2.81
N THR A 150 -11.52 -12.17 4.07
CA THR A 150 -12.43 -12.07 5.23
C THR A 150 -11.80 -11.22 6.34
N PRO A 151 -11.62 -9.90 6.10
CA PRO A 151 -11.01 -9.03 7.09
C PRO A 151 -11.95 -8.83 8.29
N ALA A 152 -11.51 -9.26 9.48
CA ALA A 152 -12.28 -9.16 10.73
C ALA A 152 -12.19 -7.78 11.40
N ARG A 153 -11.27 -6.93 10.94
CA ARG A 153 -11.05 -5.56 11.40
C ARG A 153 -10.72 -4.66 10.19
N THR A 154 -10.71 -3.35 10.42
CA THR A 154 -10.45 -2.33 9.39
C THR A 154 -9.22 -2.60 8.54
N LEU A 155 -8.14 -3.13 9.15
CA LEU A 155 -7.00 -3.69 8.44
C LEU A 155 -6.71 -5.09 9.00
N HIS A 156 -6.70 -6.11 8.14
CA HIS A 156 -6.35 -7.49 8.49
C HIS A 156 -5.26 -8.00 7.54
N VAL A 157 -4.06 -8.20 8.06
CA VAL A 157 -2.95 -8.83 7.32
C VAL A 157 -2.86 -10.30 7.71
N ASN A 158 -3.04 -11.20 6.74
CA ASN A 158 -2.79 -12.62 6.94
C ASN A 158 -1.30 -12.91 6.65
N GLY A 159 -0.47 -12.73 7.67
CA GLY A 159 0.98 -12.85 7.60
C GLY A 159 1.68 -11.83 8.48
N SER A 160 2.98 -11.62 8.24
CA SER A 160 3.77 -10.60 8.94
C SER A 160 3.66 -9.25 8.24
N ALA A 161 3.51 -8.17 9.03
CA ALA A 161 3.54 -6.80 8.54
C ALA A 161 4.73 -6.04 9.14
N VAL A 162 5.40 -5.23 8.33
CA VAL A 162 6.41 -4.27 8.80
C VAL A 162 5.78 -2.88 8.79
N VAL A 163 5.66 -2.27 9.97
CA VAL A 163 5.21 -0.88 10.12
C VAL A 163 6.45 -0.04 10.39
N ALA A 164 6.98 0.58 9.34
CA ALA A 164 8.18 1.43 9.41
C ALA A 164 7.83 2.90 9.22
N SER A 165 8.58 3.76 9.90
CA SER A 165 8.57 5.21 9.68
C SER A 165 9.92 5.61 9.09
N SER A 166 9.92 6.50 8.09
CA SER A 166 11.15 7.09 7.54
C SER A 166 11.86 8.01 8.55
N ASN A 167 11.14 8.46 9.57
CA ASN A 167 11.70 9.15 10.72
C ASN A 167 12.09 8.16 11.82
N ARG A 168 13.17 8.47 12.56
CA ARG A 168 13.74 7.74 13.71
C ARG A 168 12.76 7.44 14.88
N SER A 169 11.46 7.67 14.72
CA SER A 169 10.43 7.36 15.71
C SER A 169 9.23 6.75 14.98
N GLY A 170 9.25 5.43 14.81
CA GLY A 170 8.07 4.69 14.35
C GLY A 170 7.12 4.47 15.51
N LYS A 171 5.84 4.79 15.31
CA LYS A 171 4.77 4.59 16.30
C LYS A 171 3.72 3.67 15.68
N LEU A 172 3.42 2.56 16.36
CA LEU A 172 2.21 1.77 16.13
C LEU A 172 1.19 2.18 17.20
N ASP A 173 0.19 2.94 16.79
CA ASP A 173 -0.95 3.28 17.63
C ASP A 173 -1.87 2.07 17.74
N LEU A 174 -2.04 1.56 18.96
CA LEU A 174 -2.84 0.36 19.29
C LEU A 174 -4.23 0.70 19.85
N GLY A 175 -4.58 1.99 19.95
CA GLY A 175 -5.85 2.44 20.52
C GLY A 175 -6.30 3.80 19.98
N THR A 176 -7.54 4.17 20.34
CA THR A 176 -8.17 5.45 19.96
C THR A 176 -7.68 6.61 20.81
N ASP A 177 -7.14 6.32 22.00
CA ASP A 177 -6.58 7.30 22.92
C ASP A 177 -5.05 7.33 22.76
N ALA A 178 -4.46 8.52 22.80
CA ALA A 178 -3.08 8.85 22.38
C ALA A 178 -1.94 8.05 23.05
N PHE A 179 -2.24 7.12 23.95
CA PHE A 179 -1.32 6.58 24.95
C PHE A 179 -1.14 5.05 24.91
N ASN A 180 -1.87 4.30 24.08
CA ASN A 180 -1.60 2.88 23.84
C ASN A 180 -0.79 2.73 22.55
N TYR A 181 0.53 2.74 22.67
CA TYR A 181 1.40 2.61 21.50
C TYR A 181 2.65 1.80 21.79
N VAL A 182 3.16 1.16 20.73
CA VAL A 182 4.53 0.64 20.68
C VAL A 182 5.34 1.59 19.82
N ARG A 183 6.34 2.22 20.41
CA ARG A 183 7.26 3.12 19.69
C ARG A 183 8.67 2.62 19.82
N SER A 184 9.43 2.72 18.75
CA SER A 184 10.88 2.59 18.82
C SER A 184 11.53 3.86 18.32
N ASP A 185 12.57 4.30 19.02
CA ASP A 185 13.51 5.29 18.53
C ASP A 185 14.95 4.89 18.86
N ASN A 186 15.91 5.81 18.66
CA ASN A 186 17.33 5.56 18.90
C ASN A 186 17.64 5.22 20.37
N ASN A 187 16.76 5.56 21.31
CA ASN A 187 16.98 5.38 22.74
C ASN A 187 16.36 4.08 23.26
N GLY A 188 15.37 3.52 22.57
CA GLY A 188 14.72 2.28 23.01
C GLY A 188 13.39 1.94 22.35
N LEU A 189 12.86 0.81 22.81
CA LEU A 189 11.47 0.39 22.67
C LEU A 189 10.69 0.94 23.86
N TYR A 190 9.66 1.71 23.57
CA TYR A 190 8.75 2.30 24.52
C TYR A 190 7.41 1.59 24.40
N LEU A 191 6.97 1.01 25.52
CA LEU A 191 5.62 0.47 25.66
C LEU A 191 4.83 1.43 26.53
N GLY A 192 3.93 2.20 25.90
CA GLY A 192 2.97 3.02 26.62
C GLY A 192 1.68 2.26 26.83
N ALA A 193 1.27 2.08 28.10
CA ALA A 193 -0.05 1.62 28.47
C ALA A 193 -0.49 2.45 29.70
N TYR A 194 -1.63 3.14 29.62
CA TYR A 194 -2.12 3.94 30.74
C TYR A 194 -2.82 3.01 31.75
N PHE A 195 -2.28 2.93 32.98
CA PHE A 195 -3.02 2.47 34.16
C PHE A 195 -3.11 3.67 35.12
N PHE A 196 -4.30 4.26 35.30
CA PHE A 196 -4.50 5.38 36.25
C PHE A 196 -4.05 4.97 37.68
N PRO A 197 -3.55 5.90 38.54
CA PRO A 197 -4.10 7.25 38.69
C PRO A 197 -3.13 8.42 38.90
N ALA A 198 -3.63 9.60 38.47
CA ALA A 198 -3.46 10.93 39.03
C ALA A 198 -2.10 11.34 39.65
N ALA A 199 -1.52 12.39 39.06
CA ALA A 199 -0.41 13.22 39.52
C ALA A 199 1.01 12.67 39.27
N GLY A 200 1.47 12.85 38.02
CA GLY A 200 2.84 13.29 37.76
C GLY A 200 3.91 12.24 37.47
N GLY A 201 3.53 10.98 37.20
CA GLY A 201 4.45 9.98 36.65
C GLY A 201 3.81 9.29 35.47
N ASP A 202 4.42 9.40 34.28
CA ASP A 202 4.03 8.53 33.17
C ASP A 202 4.50 7.10 33.48
N ASP A 203 3.57 6.15 33.53
CA ASP A 203 3.86 4.72 33.69
C ASP A 203 4.50 4.16 32.41
N TRP A 204 5.77 4.47 32.21
CA TRP A 204 6.56 3.90 31.12
C TRP A 204 7.16 2.57 31.57
N VAL A 205 6.89 1.51 30.80
CA VAL A 205 7.87 0.43 30.66
C VAL A 205 8.79 0.80 29.49
N THR A 206 10.02 1.19 29.80
CA THR A 206 11.04 1.53 28.82
C THR A 206 12.03 0.39 28.68
N VAL A 207 12.34 -0.04 27.46
CA VAL A 207 13.42 -0.99 27.18
C VAL A 207 14.45 -0.33 26.27
N ARG A 208 15.69 -0.13 26.75
CA ARG A 208 16.71 0.59 25.99
C ARG A 208 17.35 -0.26 24.90
N ASN A 209 17.40 0.29 23.69
CA ASN A 209 18.09 -0.31 22.54
C ASN A 209 19.58 0.06 22.65
N GLY A 210 20.40 -0.86 23.15
CA GLY A 210 21.83 -0.65 23.40
C GLY A 210 22.30 -1.21 24.74
N SER A 211 21.63 -0.85 25.86
CA SER A 211 21.93 -1.43 27.17
C SER A 211 21.02 -2.59 27.57
N GLY A 212 19.85 -2.72 26.94
CA GLY A 212 18.84 -3.73 27.32
C GLY A 212 18.15 -3.43 28.66
N ASN A 213 18.39 -2.25 29.24
CA ASN A 213 17.85 -1.88 30.54
C ASN A 213 16.33 -1.67 30.47
N VAL A 214 15.62 -2.20 31.46
CA VAL A 214 14.17 -2.04 31.66
C VAL A 214 13.91 -1.00 32.76
N GLY A 215 13.24 0.08 32.40
CA GLY A 215 12.78 1.11 33.34
C GLY A 215 11.28 1.01 33.55
N ILE A 216 10.80 1.08 34.79
CA ILE A 216 9.39 1.26 35.13
C ILE A 216 9.23 2.62 35.81
N GLY A 217 8.45 3.53 35.19
CA GLY A 217 8.29 4.91 35.64
C GLY A 217 9.54 5.78 35.45
N ILE A 218 10.52 5.32 34.66
CA ILE A 218 11.76 6.05 34.36
C ILE A 218 12.22 5.82 32.91
N PRO A 219 12.45 6.88 32.11
CA PRO A 219 12.79 6.73 30.69
C PRO A 219 14.28 6.45 30.44
N ASN A 220 15.13 6.71 31.44
CA ASN A 220 16.58 6.51 31.35
C ASN A 220 17.09 5.65 32.53
N PRO A 221 16.81 4.33 32.54
CA PRO A 221 17.27 3.44 33.61
C PRO A 221 18.80 3.28 33.61
N ALA A 222 19.43 3.52 34.76
CA ALA A 222 20.88 3.35 34.97
C ALA A 222 21.29 1.89 35.23
N TYR A 223 20.31 1.03 35.55
CA TYR A 223 20.50 -0.38 35.88
C TYR A 223 19.66 -1.26 34.95
N ASN A 224 20.02 -2.55 34.85
CA ASN A 224 19.31 -3.52 34.00
C ASN A 224 17.79 -3.58 34.28
N LEU A 225 17.39 -3.39 35.55
CA LEU A 225 16.01 -3.15 35.95
C LEU A 225 15.99 -2.00 36.96
N GLN A 226 15.26 -0.92 36.65
CA GLN A 226 15.06 0.19 37.57
C GLN A 226 13.58 0.56 37.65
N VAL A 227 13.04 0.56 38.87
CA VAL A 227 11.66 0.93 39.13
C VAL A 227 11.66 2.21 39.96
N VAL A 228 10.99 3.25 39.47
CA VAL A 228 10.64 4.42 40.27
C VAL A 228 9.25 4.16 40.86
N GLY A 229 9.19 3.92 42.16
CA GLY A 229 7.96 3.55 42.86
C GLY A 229 8.10 2.27 43.67
N THR A 230 6.98 1.63 43.98
CA THR A 230 6.95 0.37 44.73
C THR A 230 6.86 -0.81 43.76
N ALA A 231 7.81 -1.73 43.82
CA ALA A 231 7.71 -3.02 43.14
C ALA A 231 7.22 -4.08 44.12
N ALA A 232 6.06 -4.69 43.83
CA ALA A 232 5.58 -5.87 44.54
C ALA A 232 5.96 -7.13 43.76
N ALA A 233 6.55 -8.12 44.43
CA ALA A 233 6.90 -9.41 43.85
C ALA A 233 6.77 -10.51 44.91
N ASP A 234 6.28 -11.69 44.52
CA ASP A 234 6.18 -12.85 45.40
C ASP A 234 7.57 -13.41 45.79
N THR A 235 8.53 -13.35 44.86
CA THR A 235 9.94 -13.64 45.14
C THR A 235 10.83 -12.82 44.21
N VAL A 236 11.86 -12.16 44.76
CA VAL A 236 12.93 -11.51 43.99
C VAL A 236 14.21 -12.32 44.16
N ARG A 237 14.71 -12.95 43.09
CA ARG A 237 16.00 -13.65 43.07
C ARG A 237 17.04 -12.77 42.37
N ALA A 238 17.98 -12.23 43.14
CA ALA A 238 19.12 -11.49 42.61
C ALA A 238 20.42 -12.13 43.14
N SER A 239 21.46 -12.15 42.32
CA SER A 239 22.81 -12.58 42.74
C SER A 239 23.43 -11.61 43.77
N SER A 240 22.97 -10.36 43.78
CA SER A 240 23.29 -9.37 44.79
C SER A 240 22.17 -8.32 44.89
N PHE A 241 21.93 -7.82 46.10
CA PHE A 241 21.10 -6.64 46.33
C PHE A 241 22.00 -5.52 46.81
N ILE A 242 21.98 -4.38 46.13
CA ILE A 242 22.76 -3.20 46.50
C ILE A 242 21.77 -2.08 46.84
N ALA A 243 21.72 -1.68 48.12
CA ALA A 243 21.04 -0.46 48.53
C ALA A 243 22.06 0.68 48.53
N SER A 244 22.20 1.40 47.42
CA SER A 244 23.01 2.62 47.35
C SER A 244 22.11 3.85 47.44
N GLY A 245 22.55 4.84 48.21
CA GLY A 245 21.91 6.15 48.31
C GLY A 245 22.99 7.23 48.38
N SER A 246 22.64 8.47 48.01
CA SER A 246 23.44 9.62 48.42
C SER A 246 23.50 9.69 49.95
N THR A 247 24.61 10.23 50.46
CA THR A 247 24.88 10.46 51.88
C THR A 247 23.64 11.02 52.61
N GLY A 248 23.24 10.39 53.72
CA GLY A 248 22.15 10.89 54.58
C GLY A 248 20.76 10.30 54.38
N ILE A 249 20.57 9.31 53.49
CA ILE A 249 19.25 8.64 53.31
C ILE A 249 19.25 7.27 54.00
N THR A 250 18.36 7.09 54.98
CA THR A 250 18.06 5.77 55.56
C THR A 250 17.15 5.01 54.61
N ARG A 251 17.56 3.82 54.16
CA ARG A 251 16.70 2.94 53.35
C ARG A 251 16.52 1.61 54.06
N THR A 252 15.27 1.19 54.17
CA THR A 252 14.88 -0.07 54.80
C THR A 252 14.50 -1.06 53.70
N PHE A 253 15.20 -2.18 53.62
CA PHE A 253 14.78 -3.30 52.77
C PHE A 253 13.77 -4.15 53.55
N ASN A 254 12.50 -4.05 53.18
CA ASN A 254 11.41 -4.81 53.83
C ASN A 254 11.14 -6.09 53.03
N VAL A 255 11.50 -7.25 53.59
CA VAL A 255 11.05 -8.56 53.09
C VAL A 255 9.78 -8.92 53.83
N ARG A 256 8.65 -8.99 53.11
CA ARG A 256 7.40 -9.53 53.65
C ARG A 256 7.20 -10.96 53.14
N ASN A 257 6.69 -11.84 53.99
CA ASN A 257 6.14 -13.12 53.50
C ASN A 257 4.91 -12.82 52.61
N SER A 258 4.63 -13.68 51.63
CA SER A 258 3.45 -13.66 50.74
C SER A 258 2.12 -13.49 51.49
N ALA A 259 2.05 -13.92 52.76
CA ALA A 259 0.89 -13.72 53.64
C ALA A 259 0.77 -12.32 54.29
N GLY A 260 1.76 -11.43 54.13
CA GLY A 260 1.75 -10.06 54.67
C GLY A 260 1.94 -9.93 56.20
N THR A 261 2.11 -11.05 56.93
CA THR A 261 2.06 -11.10 58.40
C THR A 261 3.43 -11.11 59.11
N GLY A 262 4.53 -11.17 58.37
CA GLY A 262 5.90 -11.05 58.91
C GLY A 262 6.73 -10.15 58.02
N SER A 263 7.40 -9.15 58.62
CA SER A 263 8.27 -8.21 57.90
C SER A 263 9.66 -8.23 58.54
N CYS A 264 10.63 -8.78 57.83
CA CYS A 264 12.04 -8.60 58.20
C CYS A 264 12.56 -7.36 57.48
N SER A 265 13.15 -6.44 58.24
CA SER A 265 13.68 -5.18 57.75
C SER A 265 15.20 -5.16 57.96
N VAL A 266 15.95 -4.74 56.93
CA VAL A 266 17.37 -4.42 57.06
C VAL A 266 17.53 -2.91 56.84
N THR A 267 18.04 -2.21 57.85
CA THR A 267 18.29 -0.78 57.81
C THR A 267 19.74 -0.52 57.42
N VAL A 268 19.94 0.20 56.33
CA VAL A 268 21.27 0.61 55.85
C VAL A 268 21.41 2.12 55.98
N VAL A 269 22.47 2.57 56.64
CA VAL A 269 22.84 3.99 56.78
C VAL A 269 24.26 4.16 56.25
N ASN A 270 24.43 5.04 55.26
CA ASN A 270 25.72 5.31 54.61
C ASN A 270 26.43 4.04 54.08
N GLY A 271 25.66 3.08 53.55
CA GLY A 271 26.19 1.82 53.03
C GLY A 271 26.55 0.77 54.09
N ILE A 272 26.34 1.07 55.38
CA ILE A 272 26.57 0.14 56.50
C ILE A 272 25.22 -0.38 57.00
N ILE A 273 25.12 -1.70 57.22
CA ILE A 273 23.96 -2.29 57.90
C ILE A 273 23.99 -1.82 59.36
N THR A 274 22.95 -1.10 59.77
CA THR A 274 22.86 -0.49 61.11
C THR A 274 21.75 -1.10 61.96
N GLY A 275 20.90 -1.94 61.38
CA GLY A 275 19.89 -2.67 62.12
C GLY A 275 19.24 -3.75 61.29
N THR A 276 18.84 -4.83 61.96
CA THR A 276 17.95 -5.85 61.41
C THR A 276 16.79 -6.00 62.39
N SER A 277 15.55 -6.05 61.88
CA SER A 277 14.36 -6.28 62.68
C SER A 277 13.47 -7.32 62.01
N CYS A 278 13.25 -8.43 62.69
CA CYS A 278 12.17 -9.38 62.43
C CYS A 278 11.39 -9.47 63.75
#